data_AF-A0A2V6F3A2-F1
#
_entry.id   AF-A0A2V6F3A2-F1
#
_cell.length_a   1.000
_cell.length_b   1.000
_cell.length_c   1.000
_cell.angle_alpha   90.00
_cell.angle_beta   90.00
_cell.angle_gamma   90.00
#
_symmetry.space_group_name_H-M   'P 1'
#
loop_
_entity.id
_entity.type
_entity.pdbx_description
1 polymer ?
#
loop_
_entity_poly.entity_id
_entity_poly.type
_entity_poly.pdbx_seq_one_letter_code
_entity_poly.pdbx_strand_id
1 'polypeptide(L)'
;NPIAAGLAFDSWERYTRSTRQQLVAATPRSAALAGALLTALEQGKILLIEVDPSTRQALQKISNQELRQRAEQLFKGAVSPDRDQTAQKFRPAVEMTGDRKHGAEIFAKSCMICHAMQGEGARIGPDLSGIATHSRETLLVDILD
;
A
#
# COMPACT_ATOMS: atom_id res chain seq x y z
N ASN A 1 -25.95 2.89 -4.78
CA ASN A 1 -26.80 3.29 -3.63
C ASN A 1 -25.89 3.81 -2.52
N PRO A 2 -25.92 5.12 -2.20
CA PRO A 2 -25.02 5.74 -1.22
C PRO A 2 -25.17 5.19 0.21
N ILE A 3 -26.35 4.71 0.58
CA ILE A 3 -26.61 4.12 1.91
C ILE A 3 -25.85 2.79 2.05
N ALA A 4 -25.90 1.93 1.01
CA ALA A 4 -25.16 0.67 0.99
C ALA A 4 -23.64 0.88 0.98
N ALA A 5 -23.16 1.98 0.38
CA ALA A 5 -21.74 2.33 0.36
C ALA A 5 -21.22 2.79 1.73
N GLY A 6 -22.04 3.54 2.49
CA GLY A 6 -21.71 3.92 3.88
C GLY A 6 -21.61 2.71 4.80
N LEU A 7 -22.60 1.80 4.71
CA LEU A 7 -22.62 0.56 5.50
C LEU A 7 -21.43 -0.36 5.22
N ALA A 8 -20.86 -0.29 4.00
CA ALA A 8 -19.73 -1.14 3.61
C ALA A 8 -18.48 -0.90 4.46
N PHE A 9 -18.30 0.28 5.07
CA PHE A 9 -17.14 0.58 5.91
C PHE A 9 -17.44 0.57 7.41
N ASP A 10 -18.70 0.45 7.83
CA ASP A 10 -19.07 0.41 9.25
C ASP A 10 -18.70 -0.90 9.95
N SER A 11 -18.51 -1.99 9.20
CA SER A 11 -18.09 -3.30 9.73
C SER A 11 -16.59 -3.58 9.49
N TRP A 12 -15.78 -2.54 9.28
CA TRP A 12 -14.37 -2.65 8.87
C TRP A 12 -13.55 -3.64 9.70
N GLU A 13 -13.63 -3.55 11.03
CA GLU A 13 -12.88 -4.39 11.96
C GLU A 13 -13.22 -5.89 11.83
N ARG A 14 -14.45 -6.22 11.41
CA ARG A 14 -14.93 -7.60 11.29
C ARG A 14 -14.50 -8.27 9.99
N TYR A 15 -14.04 -7.50 9.01
CA TYR A 15 -13.62 -8.04 7.73
C TYR A 15 -12.23 -8.65 7.78
N THR A 16 -12.07 -9.74 7.04
CA THR A 16 -10.76 -10.30 6.75
C THR A 16 -9.91 -9.30 5.96
N ARG A 17 -8.58 -9.42 6.05
CA ARG A 17 -7.65 -8.58 5.28
C ARG A 17 -7.95 -8.60 3.77
N SER A 18 -8.27 -9.78 3.21
CA SER A 18 -8.61 -9.93 1.80
C SER A 18 -9.88 -9.15 1.42
N THR A 19 -10.92 -9.24 2.25
CA THR A 19 -12.16 -8.49 2.04
C THR A 19 -11.95 -6.98 2.11
N ARG A 20 -11.16 -6.51 3.10
CA ARG A 20 -10.78 -5.09 3.21
C ARG A 20 -10.08 -4.59 1.96
N GLN A 21 -9.09 -5.34 1.46
CA GLN A 21 -8.34 -5.00 0.25
C GLN A 21 -9.24 -4.94 -0.99
N GLN A 22 -10.13 -5.92 -1.17
CA GLN A 22 -11.07 -5.91 -2.30
C GLN A 22 -12.02 -4.72 -2.25
N LEU A 23 -12.53 -4.38 -1.06
CA LEU A 23 -13.44 -3.25 -0.89
C LEU A 23 -12.76 -1.93 -1.20
N VAL A 24 -11.53 -1.73 -0.71
CA VAL A 24 -10.70 -0.55 -1.00
C VAL A 24 -10.39 -0.43 -2.49
N ALA A 25 -9.95 -1.51 -3.14
CA ALA A 25 -9.61 -1.53 -4.56
C ALA A 25 -10.83 -1.23 -5.48
N ALA A 26 -12.06 -1.48 -5.01
CA ALA A 26 -13.28 -1.17 -5.75
C ALA A 26 -13.65 0.32 -5.71
N THR A 27 -13.12 1.10 -4.76
CA THR A 27 -13.55 2.48 -4.51
C THR A 27 -13.33 3.45 -5.67
N PRO A 28 -12.23 3.42 -6.45
CA PRO A 28 -12.02 4.42 -7.51
C PRO A 28 -13.05 4.32 -8.65
N ARG A 29 -13.72 3.18 -8.78
CA ARG A 29 -14.71 2.91 -9.83
C ARG A 29 -16.13 3.36 -9.44
N SER A 30 -16.34 3.82 -8.20
CA SER A 30 -17.67 4.18 -7.69
C SER A 30 -17.58 5.42 -6.81
N ALA A 31 -18.16 6.53 -7.27
CA ALA A 31 -18.19 7.78 -6.51
C ALA A 31 -18.83 7.61 -5.11
N ALA A 32 -19.82 6.73 -4.98
CA ALA A 32 -20.45 6.44 -3.70
C ALA A 32 -19.50 5.72 -2.73
N LEU A 33 -18.75 4.72 -3.22
CA LEU A 33 -17.78 3.99 -2.39
C LEU A 33 -16.54 4.84 -2.08
N ALA A 34 -16.05 5.62 -3.04
CA ALA A 34 -14.99 6.59 -2.82
C ALA A 34 -15.39 7.61 -1.75
N GLY A 35 -16.59 8.19 -1.85
CA GLY A 35 -17.11 9.11 -0.83
C GLY A 35 -17.20 8.48 0.57
N ALA A 36 -17.70 7.24 0.64
CA ALA A 36 -17.82 6.54 1.92
C ALA A 36 -16.45 6.17 2.54
N LEU A 37 -15.48 5.73 1.72
CA LEU A 37 -14.12 5.46 2.18
C LEU A 37 -13.45 6.74 2.69
N LEU A 38 -13.52 7.83 1.93
CA LEU A 38 -12.92 9.12 2.34
C LEU A 38 -13.52 9.61 3.66
N THR A 39 -14.84 9.48 3.84
CA THR A 39 -15.50 9.79 5.12
C THR A 39 -15.00 8.89 6.26
N ALA A 40 -14.82 7.59 6.02
CA ALA A 40 -14.31 6.67 7.03
C ALA A 40 -12.85 6.97 7.44
N LEU A 41 -12.02 7.42 6.49
CA LEU A 41 -10.65 7.86 6.74
C LEU A 41 -10.62 9.17 7.53
N GLU A 42 -11.44 10.16 7.16
CA GLU A 42 -11.58 11.44 7.87
C GLU A 42 -12.03 11.24 9.32
N GLN A 43 -12.88 10.26 9.56
CA GLN A 43 -13.36 9.88 10.89
C GLN A 43 -12.36 9.01 11.68
N GLY A 44 -11.25 8.59 11.08
CA GLY A 44 -10.28 7.69 11.70
C GLY A 44 -10.78 6.26 11.95
N LYS A 45 -11.92 5.87 11.35
CA LYS A 45 -12.43 4.49 11.42
C LYS A 45 -11.55 3.51 10.64
N ILE A 46 -10.86 4.02 9.62
CA ILE A 46 -9.90 3.30 8.79
C ILE A 46 -8.61 4.10 8.83
N LEU A 47 -7.48 3.41 9.02
CA LEU A 47 -6.19 4.08 9.00
C LEU A 47 -5.75 4.34 7.55
N LEU A 48 -5.07 5.45 7.29
CA LEU A 48 -4.54 5.77 5.96
C LEU A 48 -3.65 4.65 5.41
N ILE A 49 -2.89 3.97 6.29
CA ILE A 49 -2.02 2.84 5.95
C ILE A 49 -2.77 1.62 5.40
N GLU A 50 -4.06 1.47 5.72
CA GLU A 50 -4.88 0.36 5.23
C GLU A 50 -5.35 0.56 3.78
N VAL A 51 -5.19 1.76 3.23
CA VAL A 51 -5.44 2.05 1.82
C VAL A 51 -4.15 1.87 1.04
N ASP A 52 -4.14 0.98 0.06
CA ASP A 52 -2.95 0.70 -0.74
C ASP A 52 -2.56 1.90 -1.64
N PRO A 53 -1.26 2.05 -1.98
CA PRO A 53 -0.78 3.19 -2.76
C PRO A 53 -1.47 3.37 -4.12
N SER A 54 -1.83 2.28 -4.79
CA SER A 54 -2.48 2.33 -6.10
C SER A 54 -3.89 2.91 -6.00
N THR A 55 -4.65 2.53 -4.98
CA THR A 55 -5.96 3.10 -4.69
C THR A 55 -5.84 4.57 -4.29
N ARG A 56 -4.85 4.95 -3.47
CA ARG A 56 -4.61 6.37 -3.12
C ARG A 56 -4.37 7.23 -4.36
N GLN A 57 -3.55 6.74 -5.29
CA GLN A 57 -3.26 7.46 -6.53
C GLN A 57 -4.50 7.54 -7.43
N ALA A 58 -5.30 6.48 -7.50
CA ALA A 58 -6.53 6.46 -8.29
C ALA A 58 -7.59 7.42 -7.71
N LEU A 59 -7.73 7.50 -6.38
CA LEU A 59 -8.64 8.45 -5.72
C LEU A 59 -8.24 9.91 -5.96
N GLN A 60 -6.95 10.21 -6.12
CA GLN A 60 -6.48 11.56 -6.49
C GLN A 60 -6.70 11.89 -7.97
N LYS A 61 -7.10 10.92 -8.80
CA LYS A 61 -7.35 11.11 -10.24
C LYS A 61 -8.82 10.93 -10.61
N ILE A 62 -9.71 10.78 -9.63
CA ILE A 62 -11.15 10.63 -9.84
C ILE A 62 -11.75 11.89 -10.53
N SER A 63 -12.71 11.67 -11.42
CA SER A 63 -13.37 12.73 -12.18
C SER A 63 -14.20 13.68 -11.30
N ASN A 64 -14.76 13.17 -10.19
CA ASN A 64 -15.50 13.99 -9.23
C ASN A 64 -14.52 14.92 -8.49
N GLN A 65 -14.66 16.23 -8.72
CA GLN A 65 -13.74 17.24 -8.20
C GLN A 65 -13.73 17.33 -6.67
N GLU A 66 -14.88 17.19 -6.02
CA GLU A 66 -14.99 17.25 -4.55
C GLU A 66 -14.27 16.07 -3.91
N LEU A 67 -14.51 14.86 -4.39
CA LEU A 67 -13.86 13.65 -3.89
C LEU A 67 -12.35 13.67 -4.14
N ARG A 68 -11.93 14.20 -5.30
CA ARG A 68 -10.51 14.38 -5.63
C ARG A 68 -9.82 15.30 -4.63
N GLN A 69 -10.41 16.46 -4.35
CA GLN A 69 -9.84 17.43 -3.38
C GLN A 69 -9.74 16.83 -1.97
N ARG A 70 -10.76 16.08 -1.54
CA ARG A 70 -10.72 15.36 -0.24
C ARG A 70 -9.59 14.34 -0.19
N ALA A 71 -9.44 13.53 -1.25
CA ALA A 71 -8.38 12.55 -1.34
C ALA A 71 -6.98 13.20 -1.34
N GLU A 72 -6.78 14.27 -2.13
CA GLU A 72 -5.53 15.03 -2.16
C GLU A 72 -5.17 15.56 -0.76
N GLN A 73 -6.14 16.13 -0.04
CA GLN A 73 -5.91 16.67 1.31
C GLN A 73 -5.59 15.58 2.34
N LEU A 74 -6.29 14.44 2.31
CA LEU A 74 -6.06 13.32 3.22
C LEU A 74 -4.69 12.67 3.00
N PHE A 75 -4.30 12.50 1.73
CA PHE A 75 -3.07 11.78 1.37
C PHE A 75 -1.85 12.69 1.22
N LYS A 76 -1.99 14.02 1.35
CA LYS A 76 -0.89 15.00 1.28
C LYS A 76 0.27 14.70 2.23
N GLY A 77 0.01 14.03 3.35
CA GLY A 77 1.02 13.57 4.31
C GLY A 77 1.18 12.04 4.40
N ALA A 78 0.42 11.27 3.62
CA ALA A 78 0.48 9.81 3.63
C ALA A 78 1.61 9.24 2.77
N VAL A 79 2.11 10.03 1.80
CA VAL A 79 3.51 9.92 1.35
C VAL A 79 4.30 10.73 2.36
N SER A 80 4.68 10.09 3.45
CA SER A 80 5.37 10.79 4.52
C SER A 80 6.68 11.38 3.95
N PRO A 81 7.01 12.66 4.19
CA PRO A 81 8.36 13.20 3.97
C PRO A 81 9.44 12.36 4.67
N ASP A 82 9.02 11.56 5.64
CA ASP A 82 9.82 10.59 6.38
C ASP A 82 10.24 9.38 5.52
N ARG A 83 9.51 9.05 4.43
CA ARG A 83 9.88 7.96 3.50
C ARG A 83 11.07 8.33 2.63
N ASP A 84 11.04 9.52 2.03
CA ASP A 84 12.19 10.07 1.29
C ASP A 84 13.39 10.24 2.22
N GLN A 85 13.16 10.73 3.45
CA GLN A 85 14.22 10.83 4.46
C GLN A 85 14.74 9.45 4.88
N THR A 86 13.87 8.43 4.99
CA THR A 86 14.27 7.06 5.32
C THR A 86 15.10 6.46 4.19
N ALA A 87 14.67 6.59 2.93
CA ALA A 87 15.44 6.15 1.77
C ALA A 87 16.80 6.87 1.69
N GLN A 88 16.85 8.18 1.94
CA GLN A 88 18.10 8.93 2.01
C GLN A 88 19.01 8.44 3.15
N LYS A 89 18.44 8.20 4.34
CA LYS A 89 19.16 7.70 5.51
C LYS A 89 19.82 6.34 5.25
N PHE A 90 19.15 5.46 4.51
CA PHE A 90 19.66 4.13 4.18
C PHE A 90 20.41 4.04 2.85
N ARG A 91 20.53 5.14 2.09
CA ARG A 91 21.25 5.18 0.82
C ARG A 91 22.68 4.62 0.87
N PRO A 92 23.49 4.84 1.94
CA PRO A 92 24.81 4.22 2.04
C PRO A 92 24.81 2.68 2.03
N ALA A 93 23.70 2.02 2.38
CA ALA A 93 23.60 0.56 2.36
C ALA A 93 23.73 -0.04 0.96
N VAL A 94 23.47 0.74 -0.09
CA VAL A 94 23.62 0.33 -1.48
C VAL A 94 25.09 0.13 -1.87
N GLU A 95 26.03 0.78 -1.19
CA GLU A 95 27.47 0.61 -1.46
C GLU A 95 28.09 -0.53 -0.64
N MET A 96 27.41 -0.99 0.42
CA MET A 96 27.93 -2.05 1.29
C MET A 96 27.99 -3.40 0.56
N THR A 97 28.88 -4.29 0.99
CA THR A 97 28.84 -5.69 0.52
C THR A 97 27.74 -6.45 1.25
N GLY A 98 26.82 -7.07 0.51
CA GLY A 98 25.73 -7.86 1.09
C GLY A 98 26.15 -9.30 1.41
N ASP A 99 25.54 -9.88 2.45
CA ASP A 99 25.61 -11.31 2.76
C ASP A 99 24.38 -12.03 2.19
N ARG A 100 24.61 -12.91 1.20
CA ARG A 100 23.55 -13.65 0.52
C ARG A 100 22.81 -14.61 1.45
N LYS A 101 23.51 -15.29 2.36
CA LYS A 101 22.91 -16.28 3.25
C LYS A 101 22.04 -15.56 4.28
N HIS A 102 22.57 -14.50 4.88
CA HIS A 102 21.81 -13.70 5.84
C HIS A 102 20.59 -13.01 5.20
N GLY A 103 20.74 -12.50 3.97
CA GLY A 103 19.64 -11.92 3.20
C GLY A 103 18.50 -12.92 2.94
N ALA A 104 18.84 -14.18 2.61
CA ALA A 104 17.83 -15.23 2.42
C ALA A 104 17.06 -15.53 3.72
N GLU A 105 17.74 -15.55 4.87
CA GLU A 105 17.08 -15.75 6.17
C GLU A 105 16.11 -14.63 6.51
N ILE A 106 16.47 -13.37 6.24
CA ILE A 106 15.57 -12.21 6.43
C ILE A 106 14.39 -12.28 5.48
N PHE A 107 14.63 -12.59 4.20
CA PHE A 107 13.58 -12.69 3.19
C PHE A 107 12.54 -13.74 3.56
N ALA A 108 12.98 -14.92 4.02
CA ALA A 108 12.08 -15.97 4.47
C ALA A 108 11.21 -15.55 5.66
N LYS A 109 11.79 -14.81 6.61
CA LYS A 109 11.09 -14.38 7.83
C LYS A 109 10.12 -13.22 7.61
N SER A 110 10.44 -12.28 6.73
CA SER A 110 9.73 -11.00 6.63
C SER A 110 8.99 -10.81 5.32
N CYS A 111 9.53 -11.33 4.21
CA CYS A 111 9.04 -11.03 2.87
C CYS A 111 8.15 -12.17 2.34
N MET A 112 8.53 -13.43 2.59
CA MET A 112 7.79 -14.61 2.10
C MET A 112 6.40 -14.78 2.72
N ILE A 113 6.09 -14.04 3.78
CA ILE A 113 4.74 -13.95 4.35
C ILE A 113 3.75 -13.39 3.33
N CYS A 114 4.22 -12.51 2.43
CA CYS A 114 3.38 -11.89 1.40
C CYS A 114 3.81 -12.26 -0.03
N HIS A 115 5.12 -12.34 -0.31
CA HIS A 115 5.66 -12.53 -1.65
C HIS A 115 6.11 -13.97 -1.90
N ALA A 116 5.99 -14.39 -3.16
CA ALA A 116 6.56 -15.64 -3.61
C ALA A 116 7.98 -15.42 -4.14
N MET A 117 8.83 -16.45 -4.06
CA MET A 117 10.12 -16.52 -4.74
C MET A 117 10.36 -17.97 -5.17
N GLN A 118 10.59 -18.16 -6.46
CA GLN A 118 10.75 -19.46 -7.11
C GLN A 118 9.62 -20.46 -6.79
N GLY A 119 8.40 -19.94 -6.64
CA GLY A 119 7.22 -20.75 -6.31
C GLY A 119 7.00 -21.01 -4.81
N GLU A 120 7.91 -20.58 -3.94
CA GLU A 120 7.79 -20.69 -2.48
C GLU A 120 7.32 -19.38 -1.83
N GLY A 121 6.57 -19.46 -0.73
CA GLY A 121 6.01 -18.30 -0.03
C GLY A 121 4.54 -18.02 -0.39
N ALA A 122 4.00 -16.92 0.14
CA ALA A 122 2.61 -16.53 -0.11
C ALA A 122 2.45 -15.81 -1.47
N ARG A 123 1.25 -15.86 -2.04
CA ARG A 123 0.89 -15.14 -3.28
C ARG A 123 -0.06 -13.98 -2.99
N ILE A 124 0.26 -13.20 -1.97
CA ILE A 124 -0.49 -12.00 -1.59
C ILE A 124 0.07 -10.79 -2.35
N GLY A 125 1.39 -10.65 -2.37
CA GLY A 125 2.14 -9.74 -3.22
C GLY A 125 2.66 -10.44 -4.48
N PRO A 126 3.22 -9.68 -5.44
CA PRO A 126 3.81 -10.23 -6.66
C PRO A 126 4.95 -11.20 -6.37
N ASP A 127 5.17 -12.14 -7.29
CA ASP A 127 6.33 -13.03 -7.26
C ASP A 127 7.62 -12.23 -7.54
N LEU A 128 8.62 -12.37 -6.66
CA LEU A 128 9.89 -11.64 -6.71
C LEU A 128 11.02 -12.44 -7.35
N SER A 129 10.75 -13.57 -8.00
CA SER A 129 11.77 -14.40 -8.67
C SER A 129 12.63 -13.64 -9.69
N GLY A 130 12.08 -12.60 -10.32
CA GLY A 130 12.78 -11.76 -11.31
C GLY A 130 13.46 -10.51 -10.74
N ILE A 131 13.34 -10.27 -9.43
CA ILE A 131 13.71 -8.98 -8.82
C ILE A 131 15.22 -8.72 -8.86
N ALA A 132 16.04 -9.75 -9.05
CA ALA A 132 17.49 -9.63 -9.15
C ALA A 132 17.98 -8.78 -10.33
N THR A 133 17.11 -8.45 -11.30
CA THR A 133 17.42 -7.54 -12.41
C THR A 133 17.32 -6.06 -12.05
N HIS A 134 16.70 -5.73 -10.91
CA HIS A 134 16.58 -4.37 -10.44
C HIS A 134 17.91 -3.87 -9.87
N SER A 135 18.19 -2.57 -10.01
CA SER A 135 19.37 -1.97 -9.38
C SER A 135 19.19 -1.96 -7.86
N ARG A 136 20.31 -1.87 -7.13
CA ARG A 136 20.31 -1.83 -5.67
C ARG A 136 19.62 -0.59 -5.13
N GLU A 137 19.69 0.52 -5.86
CA GLU A 137 19.02 1.78 -5.56
C GLU A 137 17.51 1.64 -5.70
N THR A 138 17.04 1.00 -6.79
CA THR A 138 15.61 0.73 -6.97
C THR A 138 15.09 -0.18 -5.86
N LEU A 139 15.81 -1.27 -5.55
CA LEU A 139 15.45 -2.18 -4.46
C LEU A 139 15.38 -1.48 -3.11
N LEU A 140 16.29 -0.56 -2.82
CA LEU A 140 16.28 0.19 -1.56
C LEU A 140 14.97 1.00 -1.41
N VAL A 141 14.55 1.68 -2.48
CA VAL A 141 13.31 2.47 -2.47
C VAL A 141 12.11 1.53 -2.36
N ASP A 142 12.04 0.47 -3.17
CA ASP A 142 10.94 -0.50 -3.16
C ASP A 142 10.75 -1.20 -1.81
N ILE A 143 11.83 -1.39 -1.03
CA ILE A 143 11.79 -1.98 0.31
C ILE A 143 11.30 -0.97 1.37
N LEU A 144 11.59 0.32 1.17
CA LEU A 144 11.39 1.36 2.19
C LEU A 144 10.16 2.23 1.96
N ASP A 145 9.48 2.13 0.81
CA ASP A 145 8.18 2.77 0.50
C ASP A 145 6.98 1.94 1.02
#